data_AF-A0A961RV98-F1
#
_entry.id   AF-A0A961RV98-F1
#
_cell.length_a   1.000
_cell.length_b   1.000
_cell.length_c   1.000
_cell.angle_alpha   90.00
_cell.angle_beta   90.00
_cell.angle_gamma   90.00
#
_symmetry.space_group_name_H-M   'P 1'
#
loop_
_entity.id
_entity.type
_entity.pdbx_description
1 polymer ?
#
loop_
_entity_poly.entity_id
_entity_poly.type
_entity_poly.pdbx_seq_one_letter_code
_entity_poly.pdbx_strand_id
1 'polypeptide(L)'
;MKGGDGILDSWDRIDGVPDPRENLDLIGHEKVLEELAGQFASGRMHHAWLINGPLGIGKATLACRFAGHVFRQRDPANAVAHYVKPDANDPVERRIANGGHPNLLHLRR
;
A
#
# COMPACT_ATOMS: atom_id res chain seq x y z
N MET A 1 24.13 24.13 18.07
CA MET A 1 22.87 23.49 17.63
C MET A 1 23.13 22.90 16.25
N LYS A 2 23.36 21.59 16.14
CA LYS A 2 23.65 20.89 14.87
C LYS A 2 22.67 19.73 14.69
N GLY A 3 22.23 19.56 13.43
CA GLY A 3 21.40 18.47 12.92
C GLY A 3 20.08 19.06 12.38
N GLY A 4 19.91 19.39 11.10
CA GLY A 4 20.48 18.83 9.88
C GLY A 4 19.33 18.20 9.09
N ASP A 5 18.89 18.89 8.03
CA ASP A 5 18.07 18.47 6.87
C ASP A 5 17.27 17.16 6.97
N GLY A 6 15.93 17.20 6.84
CA GLY A 6 15.22 15.92 6.68
C GLY A 6 13.70 15.84 6.63
N ILE A 7 12.94 16.78 6.03
CA ILE A 7 11.53 16.48 5.62
C ILE A 7 11.14 17.25 4.35
N LEU A 8 11.93 17.15 3.28
CA LEU A 8 11.55 17.69 1.96
C LEU A 8 11.65 16.69 0.80
N ASP A 9 12.04 15.44 1.02
CA ASP A 9 12.41 14.56 -0.11
C ASP A 9 11.79 13.17 -0.04
N SER A 10 10.45 13.11 -0.05
CA SER A 10 9.76 11.88 -0.47
C SER A 10 9.27 12.12 -1.88
N TRP A 11 9.87 11.44 -2.85
CA TRP A 11 9.49 11.46 -4.27
C TRP A 11 8.00 11.12 -4.51
N ASP A 12 7.38 10.45 -3.55
CA ASP A 12 5.96 10.07 -3.58
C ASP A 12 5.03 11.14 -2.96
N ARG A 13 5.57 12.21 -2.36
CA ARG A 13 4.78 13.25 -1.69
C ARG A 13 4.17 14.22 -2.70
N ILE A 14 2.89 14.48 -2.53
CA ILE A 14 2.15 15.52 -3.25
C ILE A 14 1.58 16.47 -2.20
N ASP A 15 1.75 17.77 -2.40
CA ASP A 15 1.26 18.78 -1.45
C ASP A 15 -0.26 18.67 -1.25
N GLY A 16 -0.69 18.68 0.01
CA GLY A 16 -2.09 18.52 0.39
C GLY A 16 -2.63 17.09 0.31
N VAL A 17 -1.81 16.11 -0.09
CA VAL A 17 -2.18 14.69 -0.13
C VAL A 17 -1.43 13.94 0.99
N PRO A 18 -2.09 13.06 1.75
CA PRO A 18 -1.42 12.26 2.77
C PRO A 18 -0.35 11.32 2.16
N ASP A 19 0.64 10.91 2.95
CA ASP A 19 1.63 9.92 2.50
C ASP A 19 0.92 8.63 2.04
N PRO A 20 1.35 7.99 0.94
CA PRO A 20 0.70 6.77 0.45
C PRO A 20 0.52 5.66 1.50
N ARG A 21 1.44 5.56 2.47
CA ARG A 21 1.37 4.58 3.55
C ARG A 21 0.34 4.94 4.62
N GLU A 22 0.06 6.23 4.80
CA GLU A 22 -0.91 6.77 5.76
C GLU A 22 -2.32 6.87 5.17
N ASN A 23 -2.43 7.03 3.85
CA ASN A 23 -3.71 7.20 3.18
C ASN A 23 -4.47 5.87 3.04
N LEU A 24 -5.52 5.68 3.84
CA LEU A 24 -6.44 4.53 3.74
C LEU A 24 -7.50 4.69 2.64
N ASP A 25 -7.71 5.91 2.16
CA ASP A 25 -8.70 6.22 1.14
C ASP A 25 -8.05 6.15 -0.25
N LEU A 26 -8.56 5.23 -1.07
CA LEU A 26 -8.18 5.10 -2.47
C LEU A 26 -9.46 5.07 -3.31
N ILE A 27 -9.60 6.06 -4.19
CA ILE A 27 -10.80 6.26 -5.00
C ILE A 27 -10.47 5.92 -6.47
N GLY A 28 -11.36 5.20 -7.13
CA GLY A 28 -11.29 4.92 -8.57
C GLY A 28 -10.39 3.73 -8.96
N HIS A 29 -9.78 3.05 -7.98
CA HIS A 29 -8.96 1.85 -8.19
C HIS A 29 -9.59 0.59 -7.59
N GLU A 30 -10.89 0.63 -7.27
CA GLU A 30 -11.61 -0.47 -6.63
C GLU A 30 -11.46 -1.74 -7.48
N LYS A 31 -11.71 -1.64 -8.78
CA LYS A 31 -11.57 -2.78 -9.71
C LYS A 31 -10.15 -3.38 -9.71
N VAL A 32 -9.12 -2.54 -9.65
CA VAL A 32 -7.72 -3.00 -9.64
C VAL A 32 -7.39 -3.70 -8.32
N LEU A 33 -7.88 -3.17 -7.20
CA LEU A 33 -7.75 -3.82 -5.90
C LEU A 33 -8.48 -5.17 -5.85
N GLU A 34 -9.67 -5.25 -6.43
CA GLU A 34 -10.43 -6.51 -6.53
C GLU A 34 -9.66 -7.56 -7.34
N GLU A 35 -9.11 -7.18 -8.48
CA GLU A 35 -8.30 -8.07 -9.32
C GLU A 35 -7.06 -8.56 -8.58
N LEU A 36 -6.33 -7.67 -7.89
CA LEU A 36 -5.16 -8.03 -7.11
C LEU A 36 -5.51 -8.95 -5.93
N ALA A 37 -6.60 -8.69 -5.21
CA ALA A 37 -7.07 -9.54 -4.11
C ALA A 37 -7.48 -10.93 -4.60
N GLY A 38 -8.20 -11.01 -5.72
CA GLY A 38 -8.56 -12.28 -6.36
C GLY A 38 -7.33 -13.08 -6.83
N GLN A 39 -6.35 -12.42 -7.43
CA GLN A 39 -5.08 -13.06 -7.83
C GLN A 39 -4.31 -13.57 -6.63
N PHE A 40 -4.26 -12.80 -5.55
CA PHE A 40 -3.64 -13.23 -4.30
C PHE A 40 -4.33 -14.48 -3.72
N ALA A 41 -5.65 -14.46 -3.57
CA ALA A 41 -6.42 -15.60 -3.06
C ALA A 41 -6.35 -16.85 -3.96
N SER A 42 -6.00 -16.69 -5.25
CA SER A 42 -5.82 -17.84 -6.15
C SER A 42 -4.57 -18.69 -5.85
N GLY A 43 -3.64 -18.17 -5.02
CA GLY A 43 -2.34 -18.78 -4.76
C GLY A 43 -1.37 -18.77 -5.95
N ARG A 44 -1.75 -18.19 -7.09
CA ARG A 44 -0.94 -18.12 -8.33
C ARG A 44 -0.50 -16.71 -8.69
N MET A 45 -0.32 -15.86 -7.68
CA MET A 45 0.04 -14.47 -7.89
C MET A 45 1.45 -14.32 -8.48
N HIS A 46 1.59 -13.43 -9.46
CA HIS A 46 2.90 -13.05 -9.99
C HIS A 46 3.77 -12.40 -8.91
N HIS A 47 5.06 -12.73 -8.89
CA HIS A 47 6.02 -12.26 -7.88
C HIS A 47 6.38 -10.77 -8.03
N ALA A 48 6.02 -10.13 -9.14
CA ALA A 48 6.28 -8.73 -9.42
C ALA A 48 5.12 -8.11 -10.22
N TRP A 49 4.81 -6.86 -9.88
CA TRP A 49 3.79 -6.05 -10.56
C TRP A 49 4.39 -4.70 -10.95
N LEU A 50 4.07 -4.25 -12.17
CA LEU A 50 4.38 -2.91 -12.64
C LEU A 50 3.07 -2.12 -12.74
N ILE A 51 2.93 -1.09 -11.90
CA ILE A 51 1.75 -0.21 -11.90
C ILE A 51 2.11 1.04 -12.70
N ASN A 52 1.43 1.27 -13.82
CA ASN A 52 1.62 2.44 -14.68
C ASN A 52 0.41 3.37 -14.66
N GLY A 53 0.63 4.66 -14.89
CA GLY A 53 -0.42 5.67 -14.97
C GLY A 53 0.09 7.09 -14.67
N PRO A 54 -0.75 8.12 -14.86
CA PRO A 54 -0.40 9.51 -14.65
C PRO A 54 0.16 9.81 -13.24
N LEU A 55 0.93 10.89 -13.12
CA LEU A 55 1.36 11.39 -11.81
C LEU A 55 0.12 11.73 -10.95
N GLY A 56 0.16 11.39 -9.67
CA GLY A 56 -0.93 11.69 -8.74
C GLY A 56 -2.17 10.79 -8.83
N ILE A 57 -2.24 9.83 -9.76
CA ILE A 57 -3.41 8.94 -9.89
C ILE A 57 -3.61 7.99 -8.68
N GLY A 58 -2.66 7.91 -7.74
CA GLY A 58 -2.78 7.03 -6.56
C GLY A 58 -2.05 5.69 -6.65
N LYS A 59 -1.09 5.52 -7.57
CA LYS A 59 -0.32 4.26 -7.76
C LYS A 59 0.38 3.78 -6.49
N ALA A 60 1.07 4.68 -5.79
CA ALA A 60 1.77 4.34 -4.55
C ALA A 60 0.78 3.96 -3.44
N THR A 61 -0.34 4.67 -3.36
CA THR A 61 -1.41 4.36 -2.40
C THR A 61 -2.01 2.99 -2.69
N LEU A 62 -2.29 2.67 -3.96
CA LEU A 62 -2.73 1.34 -4.40
C LEU A 62 -1.78 0.24 -3.94
N ALA A 63 -0.46 0.40 -4.17
CA ALA A 63 0.53 -0.57 -3.73
C ALA A 63 0.52 -0.75 -2.20
N CYS A 64 0.42 0.34 -1.43
CA CYS A 64 0.35 0.29 0.03
C CYS A 64 -0.93 -0.40 0.52
N ARG A 65 -2.09 -0.08 -0.06
CA ARG A 65 -3.38 -0.70 0.28
C ARG A 65 -3.37 -2.19 0.02
N PHE A 66 -2.78 -2.60 -1.11
CA PHE A 66 -2.68 -4.00 -1.47
C PHE A 66 -1.67 -4.75 -0.59
N ALA A 67 -0.51 -4.16 -0.27
CA ALA A 67 0.44 -4.75 0.69
C ALA A 67 -0.23 -4.99 2.06
N GLY A 68 -1.01 -4.03 2.55
CA GLY A 68 -1.81 -4.20 3.76
C GLY A 68 -2.78 -5.39 3.67
N HIS A 69 -3.47 -5.55 2.54
CA HIS A 69 -4.35 -6.68 2.29
C HIS A 69 -3.60 -8.01 2.40
N VAL A 70 -2.45 -8.14 1.73
CA VAL A 70 -1.59 -9.34 1.78
C VAL A 70 -1.13 -9.65 3.21
N PHE A 71 -0.73 -8.64 3.99
CA PHE A 71 -0.25 -8.86 5.36
C PHE A 71 -1.36 -9.23 6.35
N ARG A 72 -2.62 -8.87 6.07
CA ARG A 72 -3.80 -9.33 6.81
C ARG A 72 -4.21 -10.75 6.38
N GLN A 73 -4.22 -11.01 5.09
CA GLN A 73 -4.66 -12.27 4.47
C GLN A 73 -3.48 -13.23 4.26
N ARG A 74 -2.59 -13.42 5.24
CA ARG A 74 -1.26 -14.03 5.05
C ARG A 74 -1.23 -15.39 4.35
N ASP A 75 -2.32 -16.15 4.41
CA ASP A 75 -2.47 -17.43 3.74
C ASP A 75 -3.40 -17.29 2.52
N PRO A 76 -2.86 -17.35 1.29
CA PRO A 76 -3.65 -17.33 0.06
C PRO A 76 -4.78 -18.34 0.03
N ALA A 77 -4.58 -19.56 0.57
CA ALA A 77 -5.58 -20.63 0.51
C ALA A 77 -6.83 -20.33 1.35
N ASN A 78 -6.71 -19.44 2.34
CA ASN A 78 -7.78 -19.01 3.23
C ASN A 78 -8.15 -17.53 3.04
N ALA A 79 -7.56 -16.86 2.05
CA ALA A 79 -7.82 -15.45 1.78
C ALA A 79 -9.17 -15.25 1.08
N VAL A 80 -9.81 -14.12 1.36
CA VAL A 80 -11.00 -13.69 0.63
C VAL A 80 -10.61 -13.19 -0.77
N ALA A 81 -11.34 -13.60 -1.80
CA ALA A 81 -11.05 -13.27 -3.20
C ALA A 81 -11.60 -11.89 -3.63
N HIS A 82 -11.68 -10.94 -2.70
CA HIS A 82 -12.11 -9.56 -2.94
C HIS A 82 -11.40 -8.61 -1.97
N TYR A 83 -11.30 -7.33 -2.33
CA TYR A 83 -10.63 -6.36 -1.48
C TYR A 83 -11.49 -5.99 -0.27
N VAL A 84 -10.88 -6.01 0.91
CA VAL A 84 -11.51 -5.55 2.16
C VAL A 84 -10.75 -4.34 2.67
N LYS A 85 -11.44 -3.19 2.69
CA LYS A 85 -10.89 -1.96 3.27
C LYS A 85 -10.67 -2.17 4.78
N PRO A 86 -9.47 -1.89 5.30
CA PRO A 86 -9.17 -2.04 6.73
C PRO A 86 -9.86 -0.96 7.57
N ASP A 87 -10.05 -1.26 8.85
CA ASP A 87 -10.39 -0.25 9.85
C ASP A 87 -9.21 0.72 10.08
N ALA A 88 -9.51 1.95 10.48
CA ALA A 88 -8.48 2.96 10.76
C ALA A 88 -7.52 2.57 11.89
N ASN A 89 -7.96 1.72 12.82
CA ASN A 89 -7.14 1.24 13.95
C ASN A 89 -6.48 -0.11 13.68
N ASP A 90 -6.56 -0.65 12.46
CA ASP A 90 -5.96 -1.92 12.11
C ASP A 90 -4.44 -1.92 12.41
N PRO A 91 -3.93 -2.89 13.18
CA PRO A 91 -2.54 -2.89 13.63
C PRO A 91 -1.54 -3.09 12.49
N VAL A 92 -1.92 -3.74 11.40
CA VAL A 92 -1.08 -3.85 10.19
C VAL A 92 -0.97 -2.48 9.54
N GLU A 93 -2.10 -1.80 9.36
CA GLU A 93 -2.10 -0.46 8.74
C GLU A 93 -1.30 0.56 9.56
N ARG A 94 -1.46 0.57 10.88
CA ARG A 94 -0.64 1.42 11.75
C ARG A 94 0.86 1.15 11.63
N ARG A 95 1.27 -0.10 11.40
CA ARG A 95 2.69 -0.42 11.19
C ARG A 95 3.17 0.02 9.82
N ILE A 96 2.34 -0.10 8.78
CA ILE A 96 2.65 0.38 7.43
C ILE A 96 2.81 1.91 7.43
N ALA A 97 1.84 2.62 8.00
CA ALA A 97 1.83 4.08 8.10
C ALA A 97 3.11 4.61 8.78
N ASN A 98 3.51 3.99 9.90
CA ASN A 98 4.74 4.35 10.62
C ASN A 98 6.04 3.87 9.93
N GLY A 99 5.96 3.18 8.79
CA GLY A 99 7.11 2.58 8.11
C GLY A 99 7.80 1.45 8.87
N GLY A 100 7.15 0.90 9.90
CA GLY A 100 7.70 -0.12 10.81
C GLY A 100 7.21 -1.54 10.54
N HIS A 101 6.55 -1.80 9.41
CA HIS A 101 6.10 -3.15 9.09
C HIS A 101 7.29 -4.01 8.62
N PRO A 102 7.68 -5.09 9.33
CA PRO A 102 8.93 -5.82 9.07
C PRO A 102 8.99 -6.49 7.70
N ASN A 103 7.83 -6.77 7.10
CA ASN A 103 7.74 -7.41 5.78
C ASN A 103 7.43 -6.42 4.65
N LEU A 104 7.58 -5.11 4.89
CA LEU A 104 7.40 -4.07 3.87
C LEU A 104 8.69 -3.28 3.69
N LEU A 105 9.24 -3.32 2.48
CA LEU A 105 10.41 -2.54 2.10
C LEU A 105 10.00 -1.44 1.12
N HIS A 106 10.04 -0.18 1.57
CA HIS A 106 9.81 0.99 0.70
C HIS A 106 11.14 1.56 0.25
N LEU A 107 11.53 1.22 -0.98
CA LEU A 107 12.76 1.69 -1.60
C LEU A 107 12.57 3.12 -2.10
N ARG A 108 13.49 4.00 -1.72
CA ARG A 108 13.57 5.40 -2.13
C ARG A 108 14.97 5.68 -2.69
N ARG A 109 15.07 6.64 -3.60
CA ARG A 109 16.32 7.03 -4.26
C ARG A 109 17.05 8.09 -3.47
#